data_AF-A0A7Z7IQY1-F1
#
_entry.id   AF-A0A7Z7IQY1-F1
#
_cell.length_a   1.000
_cell.length_b   1.000
_cell.length_c   1.000
_cell.angle_alpha   90.00
_cell.angle_beta   90.00
_cell.angle_gamma   90.00
#
_symmetry.space_group_name_H-M   'P 1'
#
loop_
_entity.id
_entity.type
_entity.pdbx_description
1 polymer ?
#
loop_
_entity_poly.entity_id
_entity_poly.type
_entity_poly.pdbx_seq_one_letter_code
_entity_poly.pdbx_strand_id
1 'polypeptide(L)'
;MRAFLVKLPSGARYWTVLDEDLAVVAEADAFLQHVRFGRDCSELTTRSYAGGIALFLRWCARSGRHWHDGVAALGLFITWLRHAGPQASGVDRLVGGQVLAGPGAGPVREARRINGVLTAVRGFVAHAVTSGQAPSELMGLIYELADESDLPVQARGEEHRIAWRMRARHRLHEPETLVDRASDAEIVALVRACRSARDRLIVLLMARGGLRRGELCGLRRSDVHLLADSRVLGCVFPRAHLHVVRRDNPNGAWAKSRRQRVVPLDFVVVQGFDGYEFERLGVPRAGESDFLLVNLFRETYRGADAPGRDQRGHHRVLAAGRD
;
A
#
# COMPACT_ATOMS: atom_id res chain seq x y z
N MET A 1 -18.98 8.93 4.76
CA MET A 1 -18.05 7.78 4.75
C MET A 1 -16.58 8.21 4.64
N ARG A 2 -15.66 7.64 5.44
CA ARG A 2 -14.20 7.88 5.39
C ARG A 2 -13.39 6.66 5.84
N ALA A 3 -12.18 6.49 5.29
CA ALA A 3 -11.27 5.44 5.75
C ALA A 3 -10.65 5.82 7.11
N PHE A 4 -10.50 4.86 8.02
CA PHE A 4 -10.05 5.10 9.38
C PHE A 4 -9.11 3.99 9.86
N LEU A 5 -8.05 4.34 10.59
CA LEU A 5 -7.08 3.38 11.14
C LEU A 5 -7.59 2.82 12.46
N VAL A 6 -7.66 1.50 12.56
CA VAL A 6 -7.97 0.76 13.79
C VAL A 6 -6.68 0.12 14.32
N LYS A 7 -6.43 0.27 15.63
CA LYS A 7 -5.37 -0.41 16.36
C LYS A 7 -6.00 -1.39 17.34
N LEU A 8 -5.72 -2.67 17.18
CA LEU A 8 -6.18 -3.73 18.07
C LEU A 8 -5.34 -3.79 19.35
N PRO A 9 -5.86 -4.37 20.44
CA PRO A 9 -5.09 -4.58 21.68
C PRO A 9 -3.81 -5.40 21.46
N SER A 10 -3.80 -6.31 20.47
CA SER A 10 -2.63 -7.08 20.06
C SER A 10 -1.51 -6.25 19.43
N GLY A 11 -1.72 -4.95 19.22
CA GLY A 11 -0.81 -4.06 18.49
C GLY A 11 -1.00 -4.09 16.98
N ALA A 12 -1.73 -5.08 16.45
CA ALA A 12 -2.02 -5.17 15.03
C ALA A 12 -2.88 -4.00 14.54
N ARG A 13 -2.61 -3.56 13.32
CA ARG A 13 -3.28 -2.42 12.68
C ARG A 13 -3.94 -2.83 11.37
N TYR A 14 -5.09 -2.22 11.10
CA TYR A 14 -5.79 -2.28 9.81
C TYR A 14 -6.65 -1.04 9.60
N TRP A 15 -7.09 -0.82 8.37
CA TRP A 15 -7.99 0.28 8.05
C TRP A 15 -9.40 -0.22 7.82
N THR A 16 -10.38 0.53 8.33
CA THR A 16 -11.83 0.31 8.16
C THR A 16 -12.49 1.53 7.50
N VAL A 17 -13.82 1.49 7.32
CA VAL A 17 -14.62 2.61 6.81
C VAL A 17 -15.65 3.03 7.85
N LEU A 18 -15.64 4.31 8.20
CA LEU A 18 -16.67 4.95 9.01
C LEU A 18 -17.70 5.62 8.10
N ASP A 19 -18.95 5.72 8.55
CA ASP A 19 -20.02 6.42 7.84
C ASP A 19 -20.04 7.94 8.11
N GLU A 20 -21.21 8.58 8.03
CA GLU A 20 -21.39 10.01 8.33
C GLU A 20 -21.58 10.26 9.83
N ASP A 21 -22.14 9.28 10.56
CA ASP A 21 -22.35 9.30 12.01
C ASP A 21 -21.14 8.78 12.79
N LEU A 22 -20.05 8.50 12.08
CA LEU A 22 -18.81 7.92 12.60
C LEU A 22 -18.97 6.49 13.12
N ALA A 23 -20.04 5.82 12.73
CA ALA A 23 -20.21 4.40 12.96
C ALA A 23 -19.42 3.59 11.93
N VAL A 24 -18.98 2.41 12.35
CA VAL A 24 -18.25 1.49 11.47
C VAL A 24 -19.25 0.85 10.50
N VAL A 25 -18.93 0.89 9.20
CA VAL A 25 -19.70 0.15 8.19
C VAL A 25 -19.35 -1.32 8.30
N ALA A 26 -20.26 -2.11 8.86
CA ALA A 26 -20.00 -3.48 9.30
C ALA A 26 -19.48 -4.41 8.18
N GLU A 27 -20.06 -4.33 6.98
CA GLU A 27 -19.69 -5.17 5.84
C GLU A 27 -18.29 -4.80 5.32
N ALA A 28 -17.96 -3.50 5.30
CA ALA A 28 -16.65 -3.03 4.89
C ALA A 28 -15.59 -3.44 5.92
N ASP A 29 -15.91 -3.35 7.20
CA ASP A 29 -15.05 -3.74 8.30
C ASP A 29 -14.75 -5.24 8.28
N ALA A 30 -15.77 -6.08 8.15
CA ALA A 30 -15.62 -7.53 8.03
C ALA A 30 -14.70 -7.91 6.87
N PHE A 31 -14.88 -7.30 5.69
CA PHE A 31 -14.00 -7.52 4.56
C PHE A 31 -12.55 -7.08 4.84
N LEU A 32 -12.35 -5.91 5.44
CA LEU A 32 -11.01 -5.38 5.68
C LEU A 32 -10.27 -6.16 6.79
N GLN A 33 -10.99 -6.67 7.79
CA GLN A 33 -10.48 -7.66 8.73
C GLN A 33 -10.12 -8.97 8.02
N HIS A 34 -10.98 -9.48 7.12
CA HIS A 34 -10.66 -10.67 6.33
C HIS A 34 -9.41 -10.45 5.46
N VAL A 35 -9.23 -9.26 4.86
CA VAL A 35 -8.02 -8.94 4.10
C VAL A 35 -6.78 -8.91 5.01
N ARG A 36 -6.86 -8.27 6.18
CA ARG A 36 -5.70 -8.16 7.09
C ARG A 36 -5.35 -9.49 7.73
N PHE A 37 -6.33 -10.21 8.28
CA PHE A 37 -6.11 -11.33 9.18
C PHE A 37 -6.40 -12.68 8.53
N GLY A 38 -7.42 -12.77 7.67
CA GLY A 38 -7.76 -14.00 6.95
C GLY A 38 -6.84 -14.26 5.75
N ARG A 39 -6.58 -13.22 4.95
CA ARG A 39 -5.68 -13.26 3.79
C ARG A 39 -4.28 -12.78 4.11
N ASP A 40 -4.03 -12.38 5.36
CA ASP A 40 -2.72 -11.97 5.86
C ASP A 40 -2.07 -10.97 4.88
N CYS A 41 -2.78 -9.91 4.52
CA CYS A 41 -2.27 -8.82 3.68
C CYS A 41 -1.70 -7.69 4.54
N SER A 42 -0.96 -6.76 3.95
CA SER A 42 -0.36 -5.64 4.68
C SER A 42 -1.41 -4.60 5.12
N GLU A 43 -1.08 -3.82 6.15
CA GLU A 43 -1.86 -2.65 6.56
C GLU A 43 -2.05 -1.66 5.39
N LEU A 44 -1.04 -1.48 4.54
CA LEU A 44 -1.15 -0.60 3.37
C LEU A 44 -2.19 -1.09 2.35
N THR A 45 -2.35 -2.41 2.21
CA THR A 45 -3.42 -2.97 1.37
C THR A 45 -4.79 -2.64 1.94
N THR A 46 -5.00 -2.82 3.25
CA THR A 46 -6.28 -2.43 3.87
C THR A 46 -6.52 -0.94 3.80
N ARG A 47 -5.49 -0.09 3.96
CA ARG A 47 -5.59 1.36 3.73
C ARG A 47 -6.07 1.70 2.33
N SER A 48 -5.45 1.09 1.32
CA SER A 48 -5.81 1.31 -0.08
C SER A 48 -7.24 0.84 -0.36
N TYR A 49 -7.63 -0.32 0.19
CA TYR A 49 -8.96 -0.89 -0.02
C TYR A 49 -10.04 -0.07 0.70
N ALA A 50 -9.84 0.28 1.96
CA ALA A 50 -10.72 1.16 2.72
C ALA A 50 -10.94 2.50 2.00
N GLY A 51 -9.87 3.08 1.43
CA GLY A 51 -9.98 4.30 0.62
C GLY A 51 -10.85 4.14 -0.63
N GLY A 52 -10.72 3.02 -1.34
CA GLY A 52 -11.55 2.70 -2.50
C GLY A 52 -13.00 2.41 -2.15
N ILE A 53 -13.24 1.62 -1.10
CA ILE A 53 -14.58 1.29 -0.60
C ILE A 53 -15.28 2.56 -0.08
N ALA A 54 -14.59 3.42 0.66
CA ALA A 54 -15.17 4.67 1.14
C ALA A 54 -15.58 5.61 -0.02
N LEU A 55 -14.85 5.62 -1.15
CA LEU A 55 -15.26 6.35 -2.35
C LEU A 55 -16.55 5.80 -2.93
N PHE A 56 -16.64 4.47 -3.06
CA PHE A 56 -17.83 3.79 -3.57
C PHE A 56 -19.05 4.01 -2.69
N LEU A 57 -18.94 3.77 -1.38
CA LEU A 57 -20.03 3.96 -0.44
C LEU A 57 -20.47 5.44 -0.35
N ARG A 58 -19.55 6.41 -0.42
CA ARG A 58 -19.92 7.84 -0.52
C ARG A 58 -20.72 8.12 -1.79
N TRP A 59 -20.30 7.57 -2.92
CA TRP A 59 -21.02 7.77 -4.18
C TRP A 59 -22.42 7.15 -4.13
N CYS A 60 -22.56 5.94 -3.59
CA CYS A 60 -23.85 5.30 -3.35
C CYS A 60 -24.76 6.20 -2.49
N ALA A 61 -24.29 6.60 -1.31
CA ALA A 61 -25.04 7.47 -0.39
C ALA A 61 -25.45 8.80 -1.03
N ARG A 62 -24.53 9.48 -1.73
CA ARG A 62 -24.80 10.77 -2.41
C ARG A 62 -25.80 10.65 -3.56
N SER A 63 -25.91 9.45 -4.13
CA SER A 63 -26.85 9.19 -5.21
C SER A 63 -28.14 8.52 -4.75
N GLY A 64 -28.34 8.42 -3.42
CA GLY A 64 -29.54 7.80 -2.83
C GLY A 64 -29.64 6.30 -3.09
N ARG A 65 -28.51 5.62 -3.31
CA ARG A 65 -28.47 4.18 -3.65
C ARG A 65 -27.98 3.36 -2.48
N HIS A 66 -28.59 2.19 -2.29
CA HIS A 66 -27.94 1.13 -1.55
C HIS A 66 -26.69 0.67 -2.31
N TRP A 67 -25.69 0.14 -1.61
CA TRP A 67 -24.45 -0.25 -2.27
C TRP A 67 -24.64 -1.40 -3.27
N HIS A 68 -25.65 -2.27 -3.08
CA HIS A 68 -26.06 -3.29 -4.06
C HIS A 68 -26.43 -2.65 -5.42
N ASP A 69 -27.32 -1.66 -5.41
CA ASP A 69 -27.71 -0.93 -6.63
C ASP A 69 -26.53 -0.15 -7.22
N GLY A 70 -25.61 0.30 -6.35
CA GLY A 70 -24.34 0.88 -6.76
C GLY A 70 -23.47 -0.08 -7.57
N VAL A 71 -23.46 -1.38 -7.24
CA VAL A 71 -22.73 -2.40 -8.01
C VAL A 71 -23.34 -2.58 -9.40
N ALA A 72 -24.67 -2.55 -9.52
CA ALA A 72 -25.35 -2.58 -10.82
C ALA A 72 -25.02 -1.36 -11.68
N ALA A 73 -24.71 -0.22 -11.05
CA ALA A 73 -24.38 1.04 -11.69
C ALA A 73 -22.87 1.36 -11.75
N LEU A 74 -21.99 0.34 -11.76
CA LEU A 74 -20.52 0.53 -11.79
C LEU A 74 -20.02 1.40 -12.97
N GLY A 75 -20.69 1.36 -14.12
CA GLY A 75 -20.37 2.25 -15.24
C GLY A 75 -20.52 3.74 -14.87
N LEU A 76 -21.58 4.11 -14.15
CA LEU A 76 -21.79 5.47 -13.65
C LEU A 76 -20.76 5.84 -12.57
N PHE A 77 -20.42 4.88 -11.71
CA PHE A 77 -19.37 5.07 -10.71
C PHE A 77 -18.00 5.35 -11.34
N ILE A 78 -17.65 4.67 -12.43
CA ILE A 78 -16.40 4.91 -13.17
C ILE A 78 -16.38 6.32 -13.76
N THR A 79 -17.47 6.74 -14.40
CA THR A 79 -17.61 8.11 -14.93
C THR A 79 -17.45 9.13 -13.81
N TRP A 80 -18.08 8.89 -12.66
CA TRP A 80 -17.91 9.73 -11.48
C TRP A 80 -16.46 9.75 -10.99
N LEU A 81 -15.77 8.61 -10.87
CA LEU A 81 -14.36 8.59 -10.46
C LEU A 81 -13.45 9.37 -11.42
N ARG A 82 -13.75 9.33 -12.72
CA ARG A 82 -12.99 10.00 -13.77
C ARG A 82 -13.18 11.52 -13.74
N HIS A 83 -14.37 12.02 -13.43
CA HIS A 83 -14.71 13.44 -13.60
C HIS A 83 -15.07 14.19 -12.30
N ALA A 84 -15.29 13.49 -11.19
CA ALA A 84 -15.57 14.12 -9.89
C ALA A 84 -14.27 14.58 -9.23
N GLY A 85 -14.13 15.90 -9.12
CA GLY A 85 -13.03 16.59 -8.45
C GLY A 85 -12.91 16.25 -6.96
N PRO A 86 -11.85 16.71 -6.27
CA PRO A 86 -11.65 16.48 -4.83
C PRO A 86 -12.82 16.99 -3.98
N GLN A 87 -13.49 18.08 -4.35
CA GLN A 87 -14.67 18.58 -3.65
C GLN A 87 -15.89 17.64 -3.81
N ALA A 88 -16.09 17.11 -5.01
CA ALA A 88 -17.20 16.21 -5.32
C ALA A 88 -16.99 14.76 -4.85
N SER A 89 -15.75 14.36 -4.52
CA SER A 89 -15.38 13.00 -4.09
C SER A 89 -14.77 12.91 -2.69
N GLY A 90 -14.47 14.07 -2.10
CA GLY A 90 -13.91 14.24 -0.76
C GLY A 90 -14.91 13.97 0.36
N VAL A 91 -14.39 13.96 1.59
CA VAL A 91 -15.17 13.70 2.81
C VAL A 91 -16.07 14.88 3.13
N ASP A 92 -15.56 16.10 2.99
CA ASP A 92 -16.32 17.32 3.28
C ASP A 92 -17.34 17.63 2.18
N ARG A 93 -18.58 17.86 2.58
CA ARG A 93 -19.66 18.28 1.69
C ARG A 93 -19.56 19.79 1.50
N LEU A 94 -18.85 20.22 0.46
CA LEU A 94 -18.90 21.62 0.04
C LEU A 94 -20.23 21.88 -0.69
N VAL A 95 -21.12 22.65 -0.06
CA VAL A 95 -22.35 23.15 -0.68
C VAL A 95 -21.94 24.07 -1.84
N GLY A 96 -22.38 23.76 -3.06
CA GLY A 96 -22.10 24.57 -4.26
C GLY A 96 -20.85 24.17 -5.07
N GLY A 97 -20.15 23.09 -4.73
CA GLY A 97 -19.03 22.59 -5.54
C GLY A 97 -19.49 21.92 -6.84
N GLN A 98 -18.74 22.11 -7.93
CA GLN A 98 -19.04 21.48 -9.22
C GLN A 98 -18.97 19.95 -9.08
N VAL A 99 -20.12 19.28 -9.25
CA VAL A 99 -20.28 17.83 -8.96
C VAL A 99 -19.56 16.95 -9.99
N LEU A 100 -19.49 17.40 -11.23
CA LEU A 100 -18.78 16.78 -12.35
C LEU A 100 -18.09 17.89 -13.14
N ALA A 101 -16.82 17.70 -13.47
CA ALA A 101 -16.13 18.59 -14.38
C ALA A 101 -16.88 18.60 -15.74
N GLY A 102 -17.16 19.80 -16.27
CA GLY A 102 -17.96 19.96 -17.48
C GLY A 102 -17.31 19.36 -18.74
N PRO A 103 -18.03 19.31 -19.88
CA PRO A 103 -17.47 18.85 -21.15
C PRO A 103 -16.15 19.56 -21.48
N GLY A 104 -15.11 18.80 -21.82
CA GLY A 104 -13.77 19.33 -22.15
C GLY A 104 -12.78 19.38 -20.98
N ALA A 105 -13.21 19.16 -19.73
CA ALA A 105 -12.28 19.05 -18.61
C ALA A 105 -11.57 17.69 -18.58
N GLY A 106 -10.24 17.72 -18.38
CA GLY A 106 -9.41 16.52 -18.30
C GLY A 106 -9.80 15.59 -17.13
N PRO A 107 -9.49 14.28 -17.23
CA PRO A 107 -9.81 13.33 -16.18
C PRO A 107 -9.06 13.65 -14.87
N VAL A 108 -9.78 13.59 -13.74
CA VAL A 108 -9.24 13.83 -12.39
C VAL A 108 -8.45 12.62 -11.88
N ARG A 109 -8.71 11.42 -12.42
CA ARG A 109 -8.04 10.17 -12.03
C ARG A 109 -7.63 9.36 -13.25
N GLU A 110 -6.41 8.87 -13.22
CA GLU A 110 -5.88 7.92 -14.21
C GLU A 110 -6.56 6.55 -14.12
N ALA A 111 -6.53 5.80 -15.23
CA ALA A 111 -7.10 4.47 -15.34
C ALA A 111 -6.58 3.51 -14.24
N ARG A 112 -5.26 3.53 -13.95
CA ARG A 112 -4.64 2.73 -12.89
C ARG A 112 -5.24 2.99 -11.51
N ARG A 113 -5.51 4.25 -11.18
CA ARG A 113 -6.12 4.60 -9.90
C ARG A 113 -7.56 4.12 -9.82
N ILE A 114 -8.32 4.27 -10.91
CA ILE A 114 -9.71 3.78 -11.00
C ILE A 114 -9.75 2.26 -10.85
N ASN A 115 -8.89 1.54 -11.57
CA ASN A 115 -8.81 0.07 -11.47
C ASN A 115 -8.42 -0.38 -10.06
N GLY A 116 -7.54 0.35 -9.36
CA GLY A 116 -7.24 0.10 -7.95
C GLY A 116 -8.46 0.24 -7.03
N VAL A 117 -9.29 1.27 -7.23
CA VAL A 117 -10.56 1.45 -6.50
C VAL A 117 -11.52 0.30 -6.81
N LEU A 118 -11.68 -0.05 -8.08
CA LEU A 118 -12.59 -1.13 -8.49
C LEU A 118 -12.15 -2.49 -7.97
N THR A 119 -10.84 -2.75 -7.86
CA THR A 119 -10.34 -3.99 -7.24
C THR A 119 -10.74 -4.08 -5.77
N ALA A 120 -10.69 -2.96 -5.03
CA ALA A 120 -11.17 -2.93 -3.64
C ALA A 120 -12.69 -3.18 -3.56
N VAL A 121 -13.48 -2.52 -4.43
CA VAL A 121 -14.94 -2.70 -4.48
C VAL A 121 -15.30 -4.14 -4.84
N ARG A 122 -14.69 -4.73 -5.88
CA ARG A 122 -14.93 -6.13 -6.24
C ARG A 122 -14.58 -7.09 -5.11
N GLY A 123 -13.48 -6.86 -4.41
CA GLY A 123 -13.10 -7.66 -3.24
C GLY A 123 -14.13 -7.57 -2.12
N PHE A 124 -14.61 -6.36 -1.83
CA PHE A 124 -15.67 -6.11 -0.84
C PHE A 124 -16.96 -6.84 -1.19
N VAL A 125 -17.45 -6.68 -2.43
CA VAL A 125 -18.67 -7.34 -2.91
C VAL A 125 -18.51 -8.86 -2.90
N ALA A 126 -17.38 -9.38 -3.40
CA ALA A 126 -17.08 -10.81 -3.37
C ALA A 126 -17.11 -11.38 -1.95
N HIS A 127 -16.49 -10.68 -0.99
CA HIS A 127 -16.51 -11.11 0.39
C HIS A 127 -17.92 -11.12 0.97
N ALA A 128 -18.69 -10.04 0.81
CA ALA A 128 -20.06 -9.95 1.30
C ALA A 128 -20.94 -11.08 0.76
N VAL A 129 -20.80 -11.43 -0.53
CA VAL A 129 -21.51 -12.58 -1.11
C VAL A 129 -21.03 -13.91 -0.51
N THR A 130 -19.72 -14.16 -0.46
CA THR A 130 -19.20 -15.44 0.07
C THR A 130 -19.46 -15.64 1.56
N SER A 131 -19.65 -14.55 2.31
CA SER A 131 -19.98 -14.56 3.73
C SER A 131 -21.49 -14.55 4.00
N GLY A 132 -22.33 -14.62 2.96
CA GLY A 132 -23.79 -14.65 3.09
C GLY A 132 -24.45 -13.32 3.46
N GLN A 133 -23.71 -12.21 3.41
CA GLN A 133 -24.18 -10.86 3.74
C GLN A 133 -24.83 -10.15 2.55
N ALA A 134 -24.69 -10.69 1.33
CA ALA A 134 -25.26 -10.11 0.12
C ALA A 134 -25.71 -11.19 -0.90
N PRO A 135 -26.67 -10.88 -1.79
CA PRO A 135 -27.16 -11.81 -2.81
C PRO A 135 -26.07 -12.27 -3.78
N SER A 136 -26.13 -13.55 -4.18
CA SER A 136 -25.13 -14.15 -5.08
C SER A 136 -25.13 -13.57 -6.49
N GLU A 137 -26.25 -12.98 -6.94
CA GLU A 137 -26.38 -12.35 -8.26
C GLU A 137 -25.36 -11.22 -8.47
N LEU A 138 -24.91 -10.57 -7.40
CA LEU A 138 -23.92 -9.49 -7.47
C LEU A 138 -22.58 -9.95 -8.06
N MET A 139 -22.26 -11.26 -8.02
CA MET A 139 -21.05 -11.78 -8.65
C MET A 139 -21.05 -11.60 -10.16
N GLY A 140 -22.20 -11.80 -10.82
CA GLY A 140 -22.34 -11.63 -12.27
C GLY A 140 -22.21 -10.17 -12.73
N LEU A 141 -22.36 -9.21 -11.81
CA LEU A 141 -22.18 -7.79 -12.09
C LEU A 141 -20.70 -7.37 -12.07
N ILE A 142 -19.86 -8.08 -11.30
CA ILE A 142 -18.45 -7.74 -11.11
C ILE A 142 -17.48 -8.67 -11.86
N TYR A 143 -17.89 -9.89 -12.15
CA TYR A 143 -17.12 -10.88 -12.89
C TYR A 143 -17.96 -11.51 -13.99
N GLU A 144 -17.31 -11.85 -15.10
CA GLU A 144 -17.86 -12.72 -16.13
C GLU A 144 -17.08 -14.02 -16.21
N LEU A 145 -17.76 -15.11 -16.57
CA LEU A 145 -17.12 -16.36 -16.90
C LEU A 145 -16.50 -16.19 -18.30
N ALA A 146 -15.18 -16.26 -18.38
CA ALA A 146 -14.44 -16.24 -19.63
C ALA A 146 -13.69 -17.56 -19.77
N ASP A 147 -13.45 -18.02 -20.99
CA ASP A 147 -12.57 -19.15 -21.23
C ASP A 147 -11.13 -18.68 -21.54
N GLU A 148 -10.22 -19.63 -21.79
CA GLU A 148 -8.84 -19.35 -22.21
C GLU A 148 -8.71 -18.99 -23.70
N SER A 149 -9.77 -19.11 -24.51
CA SER A 149 -9.73 -18.72 -25.93
C SER A 149 -9.55 -17.21 -26.10
N ASP A 150 -9.99 -16.42 -25.11
CA ASP A 150 -9.75 -14.98 -25.01
C ASP A 150 -8.29 -14.59 -24.69
N LEU A 151 -7.41 -15.55 -24.38
CA LEU A 151 -6.01 -15.28 -24.03
C LEU A 151 -5.09 -15.33 -25.27
N PRO A 152 -4.00 -14.52 -25.28
CA PRO A 152 -2.89 -14.71 -26.21
C PRO A 152 -2.38 -16.16 -26.15
N VAL A 153 -1.95 -16.71 -27.29
CA VAL A 153 -1.48 -18.10 -27.42
C VAL A 153 -0.42 -18.47 -26.36
N GLN A 154 0.44 -17.53 -25.99
CA GLN A 154 1.51 -17.71 -25.01
C GLN A 154 1.01 -17.91 -23.56
N ALA A 155 -0.26 -17.62 -23.29
CA ALA A 155 -0.89 -17.74 -21.98
C ALA A 155 -1.96 -18.85 -21.92
N ARG A 156 -2.15 -19.60 -23.01
CA ARG A 156 -3.02 -20.78 -23.04
C ARG A 156 -2.22 -21.98 -22.51
N GLY A 157 -2.81 -22.77 -21.60
CA GLY A 157 -2.17 -23.97 -21.09
C GLY A 157 -1.87 -24.98 -22.22
N GLU A 158 -0.85 -25.82 -22.03
CA GLU A 158 -0.50 -26.90 -22.98
C GLU A 158 -1.60 -27.99 -23.05
N GLU A 159 -2.48 -28.06 -22.04
CA GLU A 159 -3.63 -28.97 -22.01
C GLU A 159 -4.88 -28.35 -22.65
N HIS A 160 -5.50 -29.07 -23.58
CA HIS A 160 -6.72 -28.70 -24.31
C HIS A 160 -8.01 -28.74 -23.45
N ARG A 161 -7.91 -28.52 -22.14
CA ARG A 161 -9.10 -28.40 -21.27
C ARG A 161 -9.52 -26.93 -21.27
N ILE A 162 -10.75 -26.65 -21.69
CA ILE A 162 -11.35 -25.31 -21.56
C ILE A 162 -11.39 -24.98 -20.06
N ALA A 163 -10.41 -24.22 -19.59
CA ALA A 163 -10.40 -23.72 -18.22
C ALA A 163 -11.23 -22.42 -18.17
N TRP A 164 -12.28 -22.44 -17.36
CA TRP A 164 -13.10 -21.26 -17.11
C TRP A 164 -12.43 -20.39 -16.05
N ARG A 165 -12.33 -19.09 -16.32
CA ARG A 165 -11.77 -18.09 -15.40
C ARG A 165 -12.74 -16.95 -15.17
N MET A 166 -12.67 -16.34 -14.00
CA MET A 166 -13.41 -15.12 -13.70
C MET A 166 -12.65 -13.92 -14.28
N ARG A 167 -13.25 -13.24 -15.26
CA ARG A 167 -12.73 -12.00 -15.84
C ARG A 167 -13.40 -10.81 -15.16
N ALA A 168 -12.61 -9.86 -14.66
CA ALA A 168 -13.14 -8.67 -14.00
C ALA A 168 -13.86 -7.77 -15.00
N ARG A 169 -15.13 -7.48 -14.71
CA ARG A 169 -15.92 -6.50 -15.46
C ARG A 169 -15.53 -5.07 -15.09
N HIS A 170 -15.90 -4.13 -15.96
CA HIS A 170 -15.72 -2.70 -15.74
C HIS A 170 -14.25 -2.28 -15.53
N ARG A 171 -13.30 -2.88 -16.24
CA ARG A 171 -11.87 -2.55 -16.16
C ARG A 171 -11.50 -1.54 -17.25
N LEU A 172 -10.76 -0.49 -16.88
CA LEU A 172 -10.23 0.47 -17.85
C LEU A 172 -8.93 -0.07 -18.44
N HIS A 173 -8.69 0.21 -19.73
CA HIS A 173 -7.40 -0.07 -20.35
C HIS A 173 -6.30 0.77 -19.69
N GLU A 174 -5.22 0.10 -19.30
CA GLU A 174 -3.99 0.73 -18.84
C GLU A 174 -2.93 0.45 -19.91
N PRO A 175 -2.26 1.48 -20.45
CA PRO A 175 -1.18 1.24 -21.41
C PRO A 175 -0.10 0.40 -20.75
N GLU A 176 0.32 -0.67 -21.43
CA GLU A 176 1.43 -1.49 -20.96
C GLU A 176 2.73 -0.68 -21.08
N THR A 177 3.25 -0.24 -19.94
CA THR A 177 4.59 0.32 -19.87
C THR A 177 5.57 -0.83 -19.78
N LEU A 178 6.43 -1.00 -20.78
CA LEU A 178 7.63 -1.81 -20.65
C LEU A 178 8.40 -1.32 -19.41
N VAL A 179 8.52 -2.19 -18.41
CA VAL A 179 9.31 -1.88 -17.23
C VAL A 179 10.77 -2.05 -17.63
N ASP A 180 11.40 -0.96 -18.03
CA ASP A 180 12.82 -0.95 -18.35
C ASP A 180 13.66 -0.96 -17.07
N ARG A 181 14.80 -1.64 -17.13
CA ARG A 181 15.80 -1.61 -16.05
C ARG A 181 16.78 -0.48 -16.34
N ALA A 182 17.25 0.20 -15.30
CA ALA A 182 18.36 1.14 -15.46
C ALA A 182 19.58 0.41 -16.06
N SER A 183 20.24 1.06 -17.01
CA SER A 183 21.50 0.60 -17.58
C SER A 183 22.63 0.68 -16.55
N ASP A 184 23.71 -0.07 -16.78
CA ASP A 184 24.89 -0.04 -15.91
C ASP A 184 25.48 1.38 -15.79
N ALA A 185 25.45 2.16 -16.88
CA ALA A 185 25.91 3.54 -16.89
C ALA A 185 25.05 4.45 -16.01
N GLU A 186 23.71 4.31 -16.07
CA GLU A 186 22.79 5.06 -15.22
C GLU A 186 22.91 4.67 -13.75
N ILE A 187 23.10 3.38 -13.46
CA ILE A 187 23.34 2.90 -12.09
C ILE A 187 24.62 3.53 -11.53
N VAL A 188 25.72 3.53 -12.29
CA VAL A 188 26.98 4.15 -11.88
C VAL A 188 26.82 5.66 -11.69
N ALA A 189 26.11 6.35 -12.58
CA ALA A 189 25.82 7.78 -12.44
C ALA A 189 25.02 8.07 -11.16
N LEU A 190 24.01 7.26 -10.85
CA LEU A 190 23.20 7.40 -9.64
C LEU A 190 24.04 7.17 -8.37
N VAL A 191 24.88 6.13 -8.35
CA VAL A 191 25.80 5.86 -7.23
C VAL A 191 26.79 7.01 -7.02
N ARG A 192 27.30 7.61 -8.10
CA ARG A 192 28.20 8.79 -8.02
C ARG A 192 27.48 10.05 -7.53
N ALA A 193 26.19 10.20 -7.82
CA ALA A 193 25.37 11.31 -7.35
C ALA A 193 24.97 11.20 -5.87
N CYS A 194 25.00 10.00 -5.30
CA CYS A 194 24.70 9.77 -3.88
C CYS A 194 25.71 10.49 -2.97
N ARG A 195 25.18 11.24 -1.99
CA ARG A 195 25.98 12.05 -1.05
C ARG A 195 26.41 11.30 0.22
N SER A 196 25.91 10.08 0.42
CA SER A 196 26.19 9.24 1.59
C SER A 196 26.49 7.81 1.21
N ALA A 197 27.19 7.07 2.08
CA ALA A 197 27.42 5.64 1.89
C ALA A 197 26.12 4.85 2.06
N ARG A 198 25.23 5.32 2.94
CA ARG A 198 23.86 4.80 3.05
C ARG A 198 23.12 4.81 1.72
N ASP A 199 23.07 5.96 1.03
CA ASP A 199 22.30 6.08 -0.22
C ASP A 199 22.94 5.25 -1.33
N ARG A 200 24.28 5.20 -1.38
CA ARG A 200 25.01 4.30 -2.29
C ARG A 200 24.64 2.83 -2.05
N LEU A 201 24.62 2.38 -0.80
CA LEU A 201 24.22 1.02 -0.44
C LEU A 201 22.78 0.72 -0.86
N ILE A 202 21.84 1.66 -0.65
CA ILE A 202 20.44 1.51 -1.09
C ILE A 202 20.37 1.28 -2.60
N VAL A 203 21.04 2.11 -3.39
CA VAL A 203 21.06 1.99 -4.85
C VAL A 203 21.64 0.64 -5.28
N LEU A 204 22.76 0.22 -4.69
CA LEU A 204 23.41 -1.05 -5.00
C LEU A 204 22.51 -2.26 -4.66
N LEU A 205 21.85 -2.25 -3.50
CA LEU A 205 20.94 -3.32 -3.11
C LEU A 205 19.70 -3.41 -4.02
N MET A 206 19.19 -2.28 -4.49
CA MET A 206 18.08 -2.25 -5.46
C MET A 206 18.53 -2.75 -6.83
N ALA A 207 19.62 -2.20 -7.36
CA ALA A 207 20.07 -2.45 -8.72
C ALA A 207 20.69 -3.85 -8.91
N ARG A 208 21.50 -4.30 -7.95
CA ARG A 208 22.25 -5.56 -8.04
C ARG A 208 21.61 -6.70 -7.24
N GLY A 209 21.06 -6.40 -6.07
CA GLY A 209 20.33 -7.38 -5.25
C GLY A 209 18.86 -7.57 -5.67
N GLY A 210 18.32 -6.68 -6.52
CA GLY A 210 16.93 -6.74 -6.97
C GLY A 210 15.92 -6.58 -5.84
N LEU A 211 16.30 -5.91 -4.74
CA LEU A 211 15.39 -5.69 -3.62
C LEU A 211 14.35 -4.62 -3.95
N ARG A 212 13.10 -4.88 -3.55
CA ARG A 212 12.06 -3.86 -3.59
C ARG A 212 12.24 -2.88 -2.43
N ARG A 213 11.80 -1.63 -2.60
CA ARG A 213 11.79 -0.62 -1.53
C ARG A 213 11.20 -1.13 -0.21
N GLY A 214 10.07 -1.86 -0.27
CA GLY A 214 9.43 -2.43 0.92
C GLY A 214 10.23 -3.53 1.61
N GLU A 215 11.06 -4.26 0.87
CA GLU A 215 11.97 -5.28 1.41
C GLU A 215 13.16 -4.56 2.08
N LEU A 216 13.76 -3.57 1.41
CA LEU A 216 14.87 -2.77 1.94
C LEU A 216 14.54 -2.06 3.25
N CYS A 217 13.41 -1.35 3.29
CA CYS A 217 12.97 -0.66 4.49
C CYS A 217 12.62 -1.62 5.64
N GLY A 218 12.44 -2.92 5.37
CA GLY A 218 12.11 -3.94 6.35
C GLY A 218 13.29 -4.79 6.80
N LEU A 219 14.48 -4.62 6.21
CA LEU A 219 15.68 -5.40 6.56
C LEU A 219 16.14 -5.07 7.98
N ARG A 220 16.44 -6.13 8.73
CA ARG A 220 17.11 -6.07 10.03
C ARG A 220 18.58 -6.40 9.87
N ARG A 221 19.40 -5.99 10.83
CA ARG A 221 20.83 -6.31 10.86
C ARG A 221 21.08 -7.83 10.90
N SER A 222 20.20 -8.56 11.58
CA SER A 222 20.22 -10.03 11.64
C SER A 222 19.89 -10.73 10.32
N ASP A 223 19.42 -10.00 9.29
CA ASP A 223 19.16 -10.57 7.98
C ASP A 223 20.41 -10.63 7.09
N VAL A 224 21.53 -10.03 7.50
CA VAL A 224 22.69 -9.78 6.64
C VAL A 224 23.89 -10.63 7.06
N HIS A 225 24.41 -11.41 6.12
CA HIS A 225 25.52 -12.33 6.31
C HIS A 225 26.60 -12.05 5.27
N LEU A 226 27.65 -11.30 5.62
CA LEU A 226 28.65 -10.85 4.65
C LEU A 226 29.89 -11.74 4.57
N LEU A 227 30.05 -12.67 5.52
CA LEU A 227 31.21 -13.56 5.59
C LEU A 227 31.11 -14.71 4.59
N ALA A 228 32.26 -15.31 4.26
CA ALA A 228 32.33 -16.50 3.41
C ALA A 228 31.54 -17.68 4.00
N ASP A 229 31.51 -17.78 5.33
CA ASP A 229 30.79 -18.77 6.11
C ASP A 229 29.99 -18.07 7.22
N SER A 230 28.70 -18.41 7.33
CA SER A 230 27.77 -17.86 8.32
C SER A 230 27.08 -18.96 9.14
N ARG A 231 27.67 -20.17 9.19
CA ARG A 231 27.14 -21.29 9.98
C ARG A 231 27.05 -20.99 11.47
N VAL A 232 27.93 -20.14 12.01
CA VAL A 232 27.89 -19.65 13.40
C VAL A 232 26.59 -18.88 13.69
N LEU A 233 25.99 -18.26 12.66
CA LEU A 233 24.69 -17.58 12.74
C LEU A 233 23.52 -18.51 12.43
N GLY A 234 23.75 -19.82 12.31
CA GLY A 234 22.74 -20.81 11.92
C GLY A 234 22.37 -20.79 10.44
N CYS A 235 23.12 -20.08 9.59
CA CYS A 235 22.84 -20.03 8.16
C CYS A 235 23.79 -20.95 7.37
N VAL A 236 23.19 -21.84 6.57
CA VAL A 236 23.92 -22.78 5.72
C VAL A 236 24.21 -22.24 4.32
N PHE A 237 23.70 -21.06 3.97
CA PHE A 237 23.94 -20.47 2.66
C PHE A 237 25.37 -19.93 2.58
N PRO A 238 26.15 -20.32 1.57
CA PRO A 238 27.56 -19.92 1.46
C PRO A 238 27.69 -18.49 0.93
N ARG A 239 28.84 -17.86 1.23
CA ARG A 239 29.22 -16.52 0.73
C ARG A 239 28.29 -15.40 1.23
N ALA A 240 28.59 -14.16 0.83
CA ALA A 240 27.83 -12.99 1.21
C ALA A 240 26.39 -13.05 0.67
N HIS A 241 25.42 -12.86 1.56
CA HIS A 241 24.00 -12.86 1.24
C HIS A 241 23.18 -12.09 2.27
N LEU A 242 21.91 -11.83 1.94
CA LEU A 242 20.91 -11.39 2.90
C LEU A 242 19.62 -12.21 2.80
N HIS A 243 18.81 -12.16 3.85
CA HIS A 243 17.51 -12.80 3.90
C HIS A 243 16.39 -11.77 3.78
N VAL A 244 15.51 -11.93 2.78
CA VAL A 244 14.26 -11.18 2.73
C VAL A 244 13.21 -11.99 3.46
N VAL A 245 12.86 -11.51 4.66
CA VAL A 245 11.86 -12.15 5.52
C VAL A 245 10.67 -11.21 5.67
N ARG A 246 9.48 -11.80 5.64
CA ARG A 246 8.23 -11.08 5.85
C ARG A 246 7.97 -10.90 7.34
N ARG A 247 7.80 -9.65 7.79
CA ARG A 247 7.56 -9.28 9.19
C ARG A 247 6.58 -8.11 9.26
N ASP A 248 5.88 -7.98 10.39
CA ASP A 248 5.10 -6.79 10.71
C ASP A 248 6.03 -5.74 11.34
N ASN A 249 6.70 -4.97 10.48
CA ASN A 249 7.68 -4.00 10.94
C ASN A 249 6.98 -2.74 11.49
N PRO A 250 7.48 -2.13 12.59
CA PRO A 250 6.90 -0.92 13.17
C PRO A 250 6.83 0.29 12.20
N ASN A 251 7.72 0.33 11.21
CA ASN A 251 7.75 1.36 10.17
C ASN A 251 6.78 1.08 8.99
N GLY A 252 5.98 0.01 9.06
CA GLY A 252 5.04 -0.42 8.03
C GLY A 252 5.67 -1.06 6.79
N ALA A 253 7.00 -1.26 6.78
CA ALA A 253 7.68 -1.93 5.67
C ALA A 253 7.32 -3.42 5.63
N TRP A 254 6.98 -3.90 4.43
CA TRP A 254 6.38 -5.22 4.26
C TRP A 254 6.91 -5.93 3.01
N ALA A 255 7.45 -7.14 3.18
CA ALA A 255 7.76 -8.02 2.08
C ALA A 255 6.46 -8.65 1.54
N LYS A 256 6.22 -8.50 0.23
CA LYS A 256 4.99 -8.99 -0.39
C LYS A 256 4.94 -10.52 -0.46
N SER A 257 6.08 -11.16 -0.67
CA SER A 257 6.19 -12.62 -0.72
C SER A 257 6.08 -13.22 0.68
N ARG A 258 5.28 -14.29 0.80
CA ARG A 258 5.25 -15.16 2.00
C ARG A 258 6.49 -16.01 2.14
N ARG A 259 7.06 -16.44 1.01
CA ARG A 259 8.26 -17.24 0.99
C ARG A 259 9.44 -16.33 1.30
N GLN A 260 10.17 -16.66 2.38
CA GLN A 260 11.49 -16.12 2.62
C GLN A 260 12.39 -16.49 1.45
N ARG A 261 13.26 -15.56 1.05
CA ARG A 261 14.28 -15.81 0.02
C ARG A 261 15.64 -15.33 0.48
N VAL A 262 16.66 -16.02 0.00
CA VAL A 262 18.06 -15.57 0.11
C VAL A 262 18.39 -14.72 -1.10
N VAL A 263 19.15 -13.65 -0.88
CA VAL A 263 19.66 -12.77 -1.93
C VAL A 263 21.18 -12.81 -1.87
N PRO A 264 21.85 -13.50 -2.80
CA PRO A 264 23.29 -13.47 -2.91
C PRO A 264 23.78 -12.06 -3.19
N LEU A 265 24.90 -11.67 -2.59
CA LEU A 265 25.50 -10.35 -2.75
C LEU A 265 26.88 -10.50 -3.40
N ASP A 266 27.19 -9.62 -4.34
CA ASP A 266 28.53 -9.53 -4.91
C ASP A 266 29.43 -8.58 -4.09
N PHE A 267 30.72 -8.60 -4.41
CA PHE A 267 31.74 -7.86 -3.67
C PHE A 267 31.51 -6.35 -3.65
N VAL A 268 30.89 -5.76 -4.69
CA VAL A 268 30.62 -4.32 -4.75
C VAL A 268 29.58 -3.94 -3.71
N VAL A 269 28.56 -4.77 -3.56
CA VAL A 269 27.54 -4.57 -2.53
C VAL A 269 28.14 -4.75 -1.14
N VAL A 270 29.00 -5.75 -0.94
CA VAL A 270 29.72 -5.98 0.33
C VAL A 270 30.57 -4.77 0.71
N GLN A 271 31.34 -4.19 -0.23
CA GLN A 271 32.09 -2.95 0.02
C GLN A 271 31.17 -1.76 0.34
N GLY A 272 29.98 -1.72 -0.25
CA GLY A 272 28.94 -0.75 0.10
C GLY A 272 28.48 -0.87 1.55
N PHE A 273 28.40 -2.10 2.09
CA PHE A 273 28.11 -2.33 3.51
C PHE A 273 29.22 -1.78 4.40
N ASP A 274 30.49 -2.02 4.08
CA ASP A 274 31.62 -1.52 4.88
C ASP A 274 31.57 0.01 5.01
N GLY A 275 31.36 0.71 3.90
CA GLY A 275 31.22 2.17 3.89
C GLY A 275 30.01 2.67 4.68
N TYR A 276 28.87 1.97 4.58
CA TYR A 276 27.67 2.33 5.34
C TYR A 276 27.83 2.05 6.84
N GLU A 277 28.39 0.92 7.23
CA GLU A 277 28.62 0.58 8.65
C GLU A 277 29.58 1.58 9.30
N PHE A 278 30.63 2.04 8.58
CA PHE A 278 31.50 3.10 9.06
C PHE A 278 30.73 4.42 9.31
N GLU A 279 29.88 4.83 8.37
CA GLU A 279 29.02 6.02 8.53
C GLU A 279 28.02 5.85 9.69
N ARG A 280 27.44 4.65 9.83
CA ARG A 280 26.48 4.28 10.87
C ARG A 280 27.11 4.32 12.27
N LEU A 281 28.36 3.87 12.43
CA LEU A 281 29.11 3.90 13.69
C LEU A 281 29.34 5.33 14.19
N GLY A 282 29.42 6.31 13.28
CA GLY A 282 29.54 7.73 13.62
C GLY A 282 28.28 8.34 14.25
N VAL A 283 27.15 7.61 14.27
CA VAL A 283 25.86 8.08 14.80
C VAL A 283 25.42 7.17 15.95
N PRO A 284 25.67 7.52 17.23
CA PRO A 284 25.40 6.64 18.38
C PRO A 284 23.97 6.09 18.43
N ARG A 285 22.96 6.94 18.15
CA ARG A 285 21.54 6.56 18.11
C ARG A 285 21.21 5.50 17.04
N ALA A 286 22.01 5.40 15.98
CA ALA A 286 21.82 4.34 14.99
C ALA A 286 22.08 2.96 15.61
N GLY A 287 23.00 2.86 16.59
CA GLY A 287 23.32 1.64 17.31
C GLY A 287 22.12 1.01 18.04
N GLU A 288 21.17 1.83 18.49
CA GLU A 288 19.97 1.41 19.24
C GLU A 288 18.93 0.72 18.34
N SER A 289 19.00 0.90 17.03
CA SER A 289 18.05 0.31 16.08
C SER A 289 18.56 -1.01 15.52
N ASP A 290 17.67 -2.00 15.49
CA ASP A 290 17.88 -3.31 14.85
C ASP A 290 17.63 -3.29 13.33
N PHE A 291 17.05 -2.22 12.79
CA PHE A 291 16.93 -2.02 11.35
C PHE A 291 18.32 -1.86 10.73
N LEU A 292 18.50 -2.48 9.56
CA LEU A 292 19.72 -2.32 8.78
C LEU A 292 19.89 -0.86 8.35
N LEU A 293 18.90 -0.33 7.63
CA LEU A 293 18.91 1.03 7.09
C LEU A 293 18.17 1.99 8.02
N VAL A 294 18.86 3.01 8.52
CA VAL A 294 18.30 4.03 9.42
C VAL A 294 18.59 5.44 8.93
N ASN A 295 17.88 6.44 9.47
CA ASN A 295 18.16 7.83 9.17
C ASN A 295 19.40 8.31 9.93
N LEU A 296 20.43 8.77 9.20
CA LEU A 296 21.70 9.24 9.76
C LEU A 296 21.85 10.77 9.77
N PHE A 297 20.99 11.52 9.07
CA PHE A 297 21.25 12.93 8.74
C PHE A 297 20.37 13.95 9.46
N ARG A 298 19.17 13.53 9.87
CA ARG A 298 18.18 14.41 10.49
C ARG A 298 17.63 13.75 11.72
N GLU A 299 17.32 14.56 12.73
CA GLU A 299 16.54 14.07 13.87
C GLU A 299 15.22 13.47 13.38
N THR A 300 14.81 12.37 13.99
CA THR A 300 13.53 11.75 13.71
C THR A 300 12.43 12.72 14.11
N TYR A 301 11.66 13.19 13.12
CA TYR A 301 10.42 13.87 13.42
C TYR A 301 9.50 12.85 14.12
N ARG A 302 9.32 13.00 15.44
CA ARG A 302 8.32 12.21 16.18
C ARG A 302 6.94 12.59 15.66
N GLY A 303 6.47 11.86 14.67
CA GLY A 303 5.06 11.88 14.28
C GLY A 303 4.23 11.26 15.41
N ALA A 304 3.53 12.12 16.16
CA ALA A 304 2.42 11.80 17.06
C ALA A 304 2.68 10.81 18.22
N ASP A 305 3.68 11.10 19.05
CA ASP A 305 3.50 10.95 20.50
C ASP A 305 3.37 12.36 21.07
N ALA A 306 2.13 12.86 21.14
CA ALA A 306 1.84 14.09 21.85
C ALA A 306 1.79 13.76 23.35
N PRO A 307 2.65 14.37 24.21
CA PRO A 307 2.41 14.34 25.64
C PRO A 307 1.08 15.06 25.91
N GLY A 308 0.31 14.53 26.87
CA GLY A 308 -1.06 14.94 27.15
C GLY A 308 -1.24 16.45 27.21
N ARG A 309 -2.19 16.96 26.41
CA ARG A 309 -2.83 18.24 26.71
C ARG A 309 -3.63 18.04 27.98
N ASP A 310 -3.09 18.49 29.11
CA ASP A 310 -3.86 18.79 30.31
C ASP A 310 -4.95 19.80 29.92
N GLN A 311 -6.18 19.32 29.82
CA GLN A 311 -7.37 20.14 29.77
C GLN A 311 -7.74 20.49 31.20
N ARG A 312 -7.13 21.53 31.76
CA ARG A 312 -7.66 22.22 32.95
C ARG A 312 -7.61 23.72 32.79
N GLY A 313 -8.81 24.31 32.81
CA GLY A 313 -9.02 25.64 33.38
C GLY A 313 -9.15 26.80 32.40
N HIS A 314 -10.30 26.92 31.75
CA HIS A 314 -10.87 28.25 31.50
C HIS A 314 -11.07 28.97 32.83
N HIS A 315 -10.64 30.24 32.95
CA HIS A 315 -11.49 31.34 33.42
C HIS A 315 -10.80 32.71 33.33
N ARG A 316 -11.45 33.63 32.58
CA ARG A 316 -11.68 35.06 32.91
C ARG A 316 -10.44 36.01 32.94
N VAL A 317 -10.43 37.26 32.47
CA VAL A 317 -11.41 38.29 32.05
C VAL A 317 -10.67 39.26 31.11
N LEU A 318 -11.37 39.80 30.10
CA LEU A 318 -11.03 41.05 29.40
C LEU A 318 -11.55 42.26 30.20
N ALA A 319 -10.69 43.22 30.50
CA ALA A 319 -11.00 44.64 30.75
C ALA A 319 -9.68 45.42 30.60
N ALA A 320 -9.44 46.25 29.57
CA ALA A 320 -10.00 47.57 29.24
C ALA A 320 -9.52 48.71 30.18
N GLY A 321 -8.92 49.75 29.58
CA GLY A 321 -8.40 51.02 30.15
C GLY A 321 -6.88 51.15 29.90
N ARG A 322 -6.30 52.10 29.14
CA ARG A 322 -6.37 53.58 29.21
C ARG A 322 -6.41 54.02 30.67
N ASP A 323 -5.40 54.68 31.24
CA ASP A 323 -4.46 55.68 30.69
C ASP A 323 -2.98 55.37 30.95
#